data_AF-A0AAW9RNF6-F1
#
_entry.id   AF-A0AAW9RNF6-F1
#
_cell.length_a   1.000
_cell.length_b   1.000
_cell.length_c   1.000
_cell.angle_alpha   90.00
_cell.angle_beta   90.00
_cell.angle_gamma   90.00
#
_symmetry.space_group_name_H-M   'P 1'
#
loop_
_entity.id
_entity.type
_entity.pdbx_description
1 polymer ?
#
loop_
_entity_poly.entity_id
_entity_poly.type
_entity_poly.pdbx_seq_one_letter_code
_entity_poly.pdbx_strand_id
1 'polypeptide(L)'
;MNMMVGGIKPMQAAGSGQVAALMDGLREPPLSLAAGDIAELPVSELAAIVVSHFRAHGHISNVMTHISGARWDRVEEAIRVILDPCAGKRQMTPLAENIVDLLCAERGVTGRIVKPYFETLLGRLLPADVAARMCAHVACLSGDQARYRHG
;
A
#
# COMPACT_ATOMS: atom_id res chain seq x y z
N MET A 1 44.76 18.77 -35.98
CA MET A 1 44.21 19.96 -35.29
C MET A 1 42.84 19.60 -34.76
N ASN A 2 42.55 20.12 -33.57
CA ASN A 2 41.57 19.68 -32.58
C ASN A 2 40.16 20.29 -32.78
N MET A 3 39.19 19.73 -32.02
CA MET A 3 37.86 20.24 -31.58
C MET A 3 36.64 19.70 -32.33
N MET A 4 35.84 18.80 -31.71
CA MET A 4 34.69 19.06 -30.79
C MET A 4 33.57 19.81 -31.52
N VAL A 5 32.32 19.34 -31.56
CA VAL A 5 31.36 19.39 -30.44
C VAL A 5 30.32 18.26 -30.54
N GLY A 6 30.16 17.50 -29.45
CA GLY A 6 29.02 16.60 -29.23
C GLY A 6 27.78 17.39 -28.80
N GLY A 7 26.69 17.26 -29.55
CA GLY A 7 25.39 17.81 -29.20
C GLY A 7 24.70 16.94 -28.15
N ILE A 8 24.63 17.43 -26.92
CA ILE A 8 23.86 16.83 -25.83
C ILE A 8 22.39 17.15 -26.09
N LYS A 9 21.58 16.11 -26.27
CA LYS A 9 20.12 16.20 -26.42
C LYS A 9 19.52 16.67 -25.09
N PRO A 10 18.71 17.75 -25.03
CA PRO A 10 18.03 18.11 -23.79
C PRO A 10 16.97 17.06 -23.46
N MET A 11 17.22 16.31 -22.40
CA MET A 11 16.25 15.44 -21.75
C MET A 11 15.21 16.34 -21.08
N GLN A 12 14.07 16.55 -21.74
CA GLN A 12 12.98 17.36 -21.20
C GLN A 12 12.42 16.71 -19.94
N ALA A 13 12.22 17.56 -18.94
CA ALA A 13 11.74 17.25 -17.61
C ALA A 13 10.33 16.66 -17.63
N ALA A 14 10.21 15.37 -17.28
CA ALA A 14 8.95 14.74 -16.94
C ALA A 14 8.57 15.08 -15.50
N GLY A 15 8.27 16.35 -15.24
CA GLY A 15 7.99 16.89 -13.90
C GLY A 15 6.53 17.16 -13.57
N SER A 16 5.61 17.09 -14.54
CA SER A 16 4.25 17.62 -14.34
C SER A 16 3.11 16.61 -14.50
N GLY A 17 3.40 15.37 -14.89
CA GLY A 17 2.39 14.30 -15.04
C GLY A 17 2.19 13.43 -13.79
N GLN A 18 3.06 13.54 -12.78
CA GLN A 18 3.09 12.61 -11.63
C GLN A 18 2.11 12.97 -10.52
N VAL A 19 1.71 14.24 -10.41
CA VAL A 19 0.62 14.66 -9.50
C VAL A 19 -0.76 14.21 -9.99
N ALA A 20 -0.94 14.00 -11.29
CA ALA A 20 -2.18 13.45 -11.85
C ALA A 20 -2.35 11.97 -11.51
N ALA A 21 -1.25 11.19 -11.49
CA ALA A 21 -1.27 9.79 -11.08
C ALA A 21 -1.61 9.58 -9.59
N LEU A 22 -1.49 10.62 -8.76
CA LEU A 22 -1.94 10.61 -7.37
C LEU A 22 -3.48 10.62 -7.25
N MET A 23 -4.19 11.09 -8.29
CA MET A 23 -5.66 11.25 -8.28
C MET A 23 -6.40 10.31 -9.24
N ASP A 24 -5.70 9.59 -10.11
CA ASP A 24 -6.29 8.68 -11.12
C ASP A 24 -6.89 7.39 -10.52
N GLY A 25 -6.55 7.06 -9.26
CA GLY A 25 -6.98 5.83 -8.58
C GLY A 25 -8.33 5.88 -7.87
N LEU A 26 -9.09 6.98 -7.99
CA LEU A 26 -10.41 7.15 -7.38
C LEU A 26 -11.55 7.00 -8.39
N ARG A 27 -11.45 6.03 -9.30
CA ARG A 27 -12.66 5.49 -9.91
C ARG A 27 -13.37 4.66 -8.84
N GLU A 28 -14.30 5.30 -8.14
CA GLU A 28 -15.06 4.69 -7.05
C GLU A 28 -15.79 3.43 -7.57
N PRO A 29 -15.47 2.21 -7.10
CA PRO A 29 -16.48 1.17 -7.06
C PRO A 29 -17.53 1.60 -6.02
N PRO A 30 -18.82 1.25 -6.22
CA PRO A 30 -19.86 1.65 -5.29
C PRO A 30 -19.71 0.82 -4.01
N LEU A 31 -18.90 1.28 -3.06
CA LEU A 31 -18.99 0.80 -1.68
C LEU A 31 -20.18 1.49 -1.03
N SER A 32 -21.38 1.05 -1.42
CA SER A 32 -22.61 1.30 -0.69
C SER A 32 -22.70 0.32 0.49
N LEU A 33 -21.70 0.33 1.36
CA LEU A 33 -21.79 -0.28 2.69
C LEU A 33 -22.23 0.83 3.63
N ALA A 34 -23.33 0.63 4.34
CA ALA A 34 -23.79 1.62 5.31
C ALA A 34 -22.67 1.85 6.35
N ALA A 35 -22.47 3.10 6.78
CA ALA A 35 -21.42 3.46 7.74
C ALA A 35 -21.50 2.67 9.07
N GLY A 36 -22.62 2.01 9.36
CA GLY A 36 -22.80 1.12 10.50
C GLY A 36 -22.26 -0.30 10.32
N ASP A 37 -22.18 -0.84 9.11
CA ASP A 37 -21.77 -2.23 8.85
C ASP A 37 -20.24 -2.39 8.85
N ILE A 38 -19.50 -1.31 8.64
CA ILE A 38 -18.04 -1.36 8.48
C ILE A 38 -17.30 -1.38 9.83
N ALA A 39 -17.97 -1.05 10.93
CA ALA A 39 -17.38 -1.08 12.27
C ALA A 39 -17.16 -2.52 12.80
N GLU A 40 -17.84 -3.52 12.22
CA GLU A 40 -17.73 -4.94 12.59
C GLU A 40 -17.26 -5.82 11.43
N LEU A 41 -16.62 -5.24 10.41
CA LEU A 41 -16.21 -5.96 9.22
C LEU A 41 -15.20 -7.08 9.59
N PRO A 42 -15.48 -8.35 9.25
CA PRO A 42 -14.54 -9.43 9.53
C PRO A 42 -13.24 -9.22 8.75
N VAL A 43 -12.10 -9.59 9.34
CA VAL A 43 -10.76 -9.41 8.74
C VAL A 43 -10.68 -9.99 7.32
N SER A 44 -11.37 -11.11 7.06
CA SER A 44 -11.43 -11.72 5.74
C SER A 44 -12.10 -10.85 4.69
N GLU A 45 -13.17 -10.14 5.05
CA GLU A 45 -13.89 -9.26 4.15
C GLU A 45 -13.13 -7.94 3.93
N LEU A 46 -12.51 -7.39 4.99
CA LEU A 46 -11.62 -6.24 4.86
C LEU A 46 -10.46 -6.55 3.91
N ALA A 47 -9.85 -7.73 4.04
CA ALA A 47 -8.76 -8.15 3.16
C ALA A 47 -9.21 -8.30 1.71
N ALA A 48 -10.39 -8.88 1.47
CA ALA A 48 -10.95 -9.01 0.14
C ALA A 48 -11.20 -7.63 -0.50
N ILE A 49 -11.73 -6.66 0.26
CA ILE A 49 -11.93 -5.28 -0.20
C ILE A 49 -10.59 -4.62 -0.54
N VAL A 50 -9.59 -4.72 0.35
CA VAL A 50 -8.25 -4.17 0.12
C VAL A 50 -7.62 -4.74 -1.15
N VAL A 51 -7.68 -6.07 -1.33
CA VAL A 51 -7.15 -6.74 -2.52
C VAL A 51 -7.87 -6.30 -3.79
N SER A 52 -9.19 -6.14 -3.72
CA SER A 52 -10.00 -5.67 -4.85
C SER A 52 -9.57 -4.27 -5.29
N HIS A 53 -9.33 -3.37 -4.33
CA HIS A 53 -8.80 -2.02 -4.57
C HIS A 53 -7.38 -2.04 -5.13
N PHE A 54 -6.49 -2.87 -4.57
CA PHE A 54 -5.12 -3.02 -5.06
C PHE A 54 -5.08 -3.51 -6.50
N ARG A 55 -5.99 -4.44 -6.86
CA ARG A 55 -6.10 -4.98 -8.21
C ARG A 55 -6.68 -3.98 -9.21
N ALA A 56 -7.59 -3.12 -8.76
CA ALA A 56 -8.15 -2.03 -9.57
C ALA A 56 -7.17 -0.87 -9.80
N HIS A 57 -6.18 -0.71 -8.92
CA HIS A 57 -5.17 0.35 -9.04
C HIS A 57 -4.02 -0.07 -9.95
N GLY A 58 -3.83 0.61 -11.09
CA GLY A 58 -2.83 0.23 -12.11
C GLY A 58 -1.41 -0.03 -11.59
N HIS A 59 -0.83 0.90 -10.83
CA HIS A 59 0.53 0.72 -10.28
C HIS A 59 0.60 -0.38 -9.20
N ILE A 60 -0.28 -0.36 -8.20
CA ILE A 60 -0.28 -1.34 -7.10
C ILE A 60 -0.54 -2.74 -7.64
N SER A 61 -1.46 -2.89 -8.60
CA SER A 61 -1.74 -4.17 -9.27
C SER A 61 -0.50 -4.76 -9.94
N ASN A 62 0.28 -3.94 -10.64
CA ASN A 62 1.54 -4.37 -11.26
C ASN A 62 2.56 -4.82 -10.21
N VAL A 63 2.70 -4.07 -9.12
CA VAL A 63 3.62 -4.39 -8.03
C VAL A 63 3.23 -5.70 -7.34
N MET A 64 1.97 -5.84 -6.94
CA MET A 64 1.45 -7.04 -6.29
C MET A 64 1.56 -8.26 -7.20
N THR A 65 1.26 -8.10 -8.49
CA THR A 65 1.45 -9.14 -9.51
C THR A 65 2.92 -9.54 -9.62
N HIS A 66 3.85 -8.59 -9.60
CA HIS A 66 5.28 -8.87 -9.67
C HIS A 66 5.80 -9.64 -8.46
N ILE A 67 5.54 -9.16 -7.24
CA ILE A 67 6.09 -9.75 -6.00
C ILE A 67 5.42 -11.09 -5.64
N SER A 68 4.19 -11.33 -6.11
CA SER A 68 3.46 -12.59 -5.86
C SER A 68 3.62 -13.62 -6.99
N GLY A 69 4.22 -13.25 -8.14
CA GLY A 69 4.20 -14.09 -9.34
C GLY A 69 2.78 -14.29 -9.88
N ALA A 70 1.97 -13.22 -9.89
CA ALA A 70 0.56 -13.18 -10.26
C ALA A 70 -0.38 -14.03 -9.38
N ARG A 71 0.10 -14.52 -8.23
CA ARG A 71 -0.68 -15.33 -7.27
C ARG A 71 -1.45 -14.46 -6.30
N TRP A 72 -2.58 -13.94 -6.77
CA TRP A 72 -3.44 -13.05 -5.99
C TRP A 72 -4.14 -13.73 -4.80
N ASP A 73 -4.32 -15.06 -4.87
CA ASP A 73 -4.73 -15.89 -3.71
C ASP A 73 -3.77 -15.70 -2.54
N ARG A 74 -2.45 -15.66 -2.82
CA ARG A 74 -1.43 -15.47 -1.80
C ARG A 74 -1.32 -14.03 -1.32
N VAL A 75 -1.62 -13.07 -2.19
CA VAL A 75 -1.71 -11.65 -1.80
C VAL A 75 -2.83 -11.48 -0.79
N GLU A 76 -4.01 -12.06 -1.04
CA GLU A 76 -5.13 -11.98 -0.10
C GLU A 76 -4.85 -12.66 1.23
N GLU A 77 -4.25 -13.85 1.21
CA GLU A 77 -3.79 -14.52 2.45
C GLU A 77 -2.81 -13.64 3.23
N ALA A 78 -1.83 -13.05 2.54
CA ALA A 78 -0.86 -12.15 3.18
C ALA A 78 -1.54 -10.91 3.78
N ILE A 79 -2.47 -10.29 3.05
CA ILE A 79 -3.25 -9.14 3.56
C ILE A 79 -4.11 -9.54 4.76
N ARG A 80 -4.72 -10.73 4.77
CA ARG A 80 -5.46 -11.24 5.94
C ARG A 80 -4.57 -11.34 7.18
N VAL A 81 -3.37 -11.91 7.02
CA VAL A 81 -2.40 -12.00 8.13
C VAL A 81 -1.97 -10.60 8.59
N ILE A 82 -1.76 -9.65 7.68
CA ILE A 82 -1.35 -8.27 8.01
C ILE A 82 -2.44 -7.49 8.74
N LEU A 83 -3.71 -7.77 8.45
CA LEU A 83 -4.86 -7.09 9.04
C LEU A 83 -5.38 -7.77 10.32
N ASP A 84 -4.89 -8.97 10.66
CA ASP A 84 -5.26 -9.64 11.90
C ASP A 84 -4.54 -8.99 13.08
N PRO A 85 -5.24 -8.33 14.01
CA PRO A 85 -4.61 -7.64 15.14
C PRO A 85 -3.88 -8.60 16.10
N CYS A 86 -4.21 -9.90 16.07
CA CYS A 86 -3.51 -10.93 16.83
C CYS A 86 -2.26 -11.44 16.13
N ALA A 87 -2.03 -11.05 14.87
CA ALA A 87 -0.88 -11.50 14.12
C ALA A 87 0.42 -10.92 14.67
N GLY A 88 1.43 -11.76 14.73
CA GLY A 88 2.80 -11.36 15.05
C GLY A 88 3.76 -11.66 13.91
N LYS A 89 4.95 -11.07 13.97
CA LYS A 89 6.02 -11.28 12.97
C LYS A 89 6.28 -12.75 12.63
N ARG A 90 6.16 -13.67 13.60
CA ARG A 90 6.41 -15.11 13.39
C ARG A 90 5.43 -15.79 12.44
N GLN A 91 4.27 -15.20 12.20
CA GLN A 91 3.24 -15.73 11.29
C GLN A 91 3.37 -15.13 9.89
N MET A 92 4.27 -14.18 9.68
CA MET A 92 4.46 -13.53 8.40
C MET A 92 5.16 -14.46 7.42
N THR A 93 4.60 -14.56 6.22
CA THR A 93 5.29 -15.16 5.08
C THR A 93 6.23 -14.13 4.46
N PRO A 94 7.24 -14.53 3.66
CA PRO A 94 8.09 -13.58 2.94
C PRO A 94 7.31 -12.59 2.06
N LEU A 95 6.16 -13.02 1.52
CA LEU A 95 5.27 -12.13 0.76
C LEU A 95 4.60 -11.09 1.68
N ALA A 96 4.13 -11.51 2.85
CA ALA A 96 3.56 -10.59 3.83
C ALA A 96 4.60 -9.58 4.33
N GLU A 97 5.85 -10.00 4.56
CA GLU A 97 6.96 -9.12 4.90
C GLU A 97 7.21 -8.08 3.81
N ASN A 98 7.32 -8.50 2.55
CA ASN A 98 7.47 -7.59 1.42
C ASN A 98 6.31 -6.58 1.31
N ILE A 99 5.07 -7.02 1.56
CA ILE A 99 3.90 -6.14 1.52
C ILE A 99 3.95 -5.14 2.70
N VAL A 100 4.27 -5.59 3.91
CA VAL A 100 4.43 -4.70 5.07
C VAL A 100 5.54 -3.68 4.84
N ASP A 101 6.65 -4.08 4.23
CA ASP A 101 7.71 -3.17 3.86
C ASP A 101 7.21 -2.09 2.88
N LEU A 102 6.40 -2.46 1.88
CA LEU A 102 5.78 -1.48 0.97
C LEU A 102 4.78 -0.55 1.68
N LEU A 103 4.04 -1.07 2.66
CA LEU A 103 3.07 -0.30 3.45
C LEU A 103 3.74 0.63 4.47
N CYS A 104 4.99 0.34 4.86
CA CYS A 104 5.74 1.17 5.80
C CYS A 104 6.79 2.07 5.11
N ALA A 105 7.23 1.70 3.90
CA ALA A 105 8.27 2.41 3.19
C ALA A 105 7.79 3.78 2.71
N GLU A 106 8.46 4.83 3.19
CA GLU A 106 8.33 6.19 2.65
C GLU A 106 9.38 6.50 1.56
N ARG A 107 10.21 5.51 1.24
CA ARG A 107 11.30 5.61 0.28
C ARG A 107 11.01 4.78 -0.97
N GLY A 108 11.44 5.32 -2.12
CA GLY A 108 11.13 4.73 -3.43
C GLY A 108 9.74 5.15 -3.95
N VAL A 109 9.53 5.02 -5.26
CA VAL A 109 8.27 5.42 -5.92
C VAL A 109 7.10 4.57 -5.42
N THR A 110 7.32 3.26 -5.28
CA THR A 110 6.27 2.32 -4.89
C THR A 110 5.74 2.55 -3.48
N GLY A 111 6.62 2.71 -2.48
CA GLY A 111 6.21 2.95 -1.10
C GLY A 111 5.41 4.25 -0.94
N ARG A 112 5.82 5.31 -1.64
CA ARG A 112 5.10 6.61 -1.68
C ARG A 112 3.73 6.56 -2.37
N ILE A 113 3.38 5.45 -3.03
CA ILE A 113 2.06 5.24 -3.62
C ILE A 113 1.25 4.27 -2.74
N VAL A 114 1.84 3.13 -2.37
CA VAL A 114 1.13 2.04 -1.69
C VAL A 114 0.70 2.45 -0.27
N LYS A 115 1.59 3.04 0.53
CA LYS A 115 1.28 3.47 1.92
C LYS A 115 0.13 4.49 1.98
N PRO A 116 0.20 5.67 1.33
CA PRO A 116 -0.88 6.66 1.44
C PRO A 116 -2.19 6.17 0.82
N TYR A 117 -2.13 5.34 -0.23
CA TYR A 117 -3.33 4.72 -0.79
C TYR A 117 -4.00 3.78 0.23
N PHE A 118 -3.23 2.93 0.89
CA PHE A 118 -3.73 2.02 1.91
C PHE A 118 -4.30 2.76 3.13
N GLU A 119 -3.59 3.77 3.66
CA GLU A 119 -4.07 4.59 4.78
C GLU A 119 -5.37 5.32 4.41
N THR A 120 -5.45 5.88 3.20
CA THR A 120 -6.67 6.53 2.69
C THR A 120 -7.83 5.54 2.57
N LEU A 121 -7.56 4.31 2.10
CA LEU A 121 -8.56 3.27 2.00
C LEU A 121 -9.09 2.87 3.38
N LEU A 122 -8.20 2.63 4.36
CA LEU A 122 -8.61 2.32 5.73
C LEU A 122 -9.42 3.45 6.36
N GLY A 123 -9.05 4.72 6.15
CA GLY A 123 -9.78 5.87 6.68
C GLY A 123 -11.17 6.08 6.05
N ARG A 124 -11.44 5.46 4.89
CA ARG A 124 -12.78 5.45 4.27
C ARG A 124 -13.63 4.28 4.73
N LEU A 125 -13.01 3.15 5.02
CA LEU A 125 -13.69 1.93 5.41
C LEU A 125 -13.98 1.95 6.92
N LEU A 126 -12.98 2.25 7.74
CA LEU A 126 -13.05 2.03 9.19
C LEU A 126 -13.30 3.34 9.95
N PRO A 127 -13.92 3.27 11.15
CA PRO A 127 -13.90 4.37 12.10
C PRO A 127 -12.46 4.87 12.34
N ALA A 128 -12.29 6.17 12.55
CA ALA A 128 -10.96 6.79 12.60
C ALA A 128 -10.02 6.16 13.65
N ASP A 129 -10.55 5.77 14.81
CA ASP A 129 -9.80 5.09 15.86
C ASP A 129 -9.37 3.67 15.45
N VAL A 130 -10.23 2.93 14.74
CA VAL A 130 -9.95 1.59 14.22
C VAL A 130 -8.89 1.67 13.12
N ALA A 131 -9.05 2.60 12.17
CA ALA A 131 -8.08 2.84 11.10
C ALA A 131 -6.69 3.17 11.66
N ALA A 132 -6.63 4.08 12.65
CA ALA A 132 -5.37 4.46 13.30
C ALA A 132 -4.72 3.27 14.02
N ARG A 133 -5.49 2.45 14.75
CA ARG A 133 -4.98 1.23 15.38
C ARG A 133 -4.44 0.24 14.36
N MET A 134 -5.13 0.08 13.23
CA MET A 134 -4.70 -0.81 12.15
C MET A 134 -3.38 -0.34 11.53
N CYS A 135 -3.24 0.95 11.22
CA CYS A 135 -1.98 1.52 10.73
C CYS A 135 -0.84 1.33 11.75
N ALA A 136 -1.10 1.54 13.04
CA ALA A 136 -0.11 1.31 14.09
C ALA A 136 0.28 -0.18 14.22
N HIS A 137 -0.68 -1.09 14.05
CA HIS A 137 -0.42 -2.53 14.01
C HIS A 137 0.51 -2.90 12.84
N VAL A 138 0.20 -2.45 11.62
CA VAL A 138 1.06 -2.69 10.43
C VAL A 138 2.47 -2.13 10.64
N ALA A 139 2.60 -0.93 11.24
CA ALA A 139 3.90 -0.38 11.61
C ALA A 139 4.65 -1.26 12.62
N CYS A 140 3.96 -1.85 13.60
CA CYS A 140 4.56 -2.80 14.54
C CYS A 140 5.04 -4.09 13.85
N LEU A 141 4.29 -4.58 12.85
CA LEU A 141 4.68 -5.73 12.03
C LEU A 141 5.98 -5.48 11.24
N SER A 142 6.29 -4.24 10.85
CA SER A 142 7.57 -3.93 10.20
C SER A 142 8.77 -4.02 11.17
N GLY A 143 8.53 -3.87 12.48
CA GLY A 143 9.58 -3.83 13.50
C GLY A 143 10.12 -2.44 13.80
N ASP A 144 9.45 -1.36 13.38
CA ASP A 144 9.83 0.01 13.73
C ASP A 144 9.45 0.40 15.18
N GLN A 145 9.47 -0.57 16.10
CA GLN A 145 9.44 -0.34 17.55
C GLN A 145 10.83 0.08 18.10
N ALA A 146 11.88 0.10 17.26
CA ALA A 146 13.23 0.48 17.67
C ALA A 146 13.51 2.00 17.62
N ARG A 147 12.57 2.85 17.19
CA ARG A 147 12.82 4.30 16.99
C ARG A 147 11.90 5.27 17.74
N TYR A 148 10.90 4.81 18.49
CA TYR A 148 10.06 5.66 19.34
C TYR A 148 10.24 5.39 20.85
N ARG A 149 11.49 5.07 21.26
CA ARG A 149 11.97 5.30 22.63
C ARG A 149 13.19 6.22 22.55
N HIS A 150 12.96 7.52 22.60
CA HIS A 150 13.77 8.57 23.22
C HIS A 150 13.54 9.92 22.52
N GLY A 151 13.14 10.90 23.33
CA GLY A 151 12.92 12.29 22.98
C GLY A 151 11.90 12.89 23.93
#